data_AF-A0A345ZMU2-F1
#
_entry.id   AF-A0A345ZMU2-F1
#
_cell.length_a   1.000
_cell.length_b   1.000
_cell.length_c   1.000
_cell.angle_alpha   90.00
_cell.angle_beta   90.00
_cell.angle_gamma   90.00
#
_symmetry.space_group_name_H-M   'P 1'
#
loop_
_entity.id
_entity.type
_entity.pdbx_description
1 polymer ?
#
loop_
_entity_poly.entity_id
_entity_poly.type
_entity_poly.pdbx_seq_one_letter_code
_entity_poly.pdbx_strand_id
1 'polypeptide(L)' 'MSTTPFPQATPRRDPPRLAIPVTEAEEAVLAALRELHFGSVEVVVHSDRIVQITRSQKLRVDGR' A
#
# COMPACT_ATOMS: atom_id res chain seq x y z
N MET A 1 -10.06 -28.39 42.07
CA MET A 1 -9.78 -27.08 41.43
C MET A 1 -8.99 -27.36 40.16
N SER A 2 -9.66 -27.44 39.01
CA SER A 2 -9.03 -27.79 37.74
C SER A 2 -8.88 -26.54 36.88
N THR A 3 -7.68 -25.99 36.84
CA THR A 3 -7.34 -24.82 36.04
C THR A 3 -7.18 -25.27 34.58
N THR A 4 -8.14 -24.91 33.73
CA THR A 4 -8.04 -25.16 32.29
C THR A 4 -7.02 -24.17 31.71
N PRO A 5 -5.94 -24.63 31.04
CA PRO A 5 -5.00 -23.71 30.41
C PRO A 5 -5.64 -23.06 29.18
N PHE A 6 -5.59 -21.73 29.11
CA PHE A 6 -6.01 -20.98 27.93
C PHE A 6 -5.11 -21.35 26.73
N PRO A 7 -5.68 -21.57 25.53
CA PRO A 7 -4.88 -21.73 24.33
C PRO A 7 -4.14 -20.43 24.05
N GLN A 8 -2.81 -20.46 24.16
CA GLN A 8 -1.94 -19.33 23.88
C GLN A 8 -2.15 -18.95 22.42
N ALA A 9 -2.68 -17.74 22.17
CA ALA A 9 -2.79 -17.20 20.82
C ALA A 9 -1.38 -17.12 20.25
N THR A 10 -1.05 -18.03 19.32
CA THR A 10 0.18 -17.94 18.55
C THR A 10 0.22 -16.54 17.93
N PRO A 11 1.26 -15.73 18.17
CA PRO A 11 1.42 -14.49 17.44
C PRO A 11 1.40 -14.88 15.97
N ARG A 12 0.39 -14.38 15.23
CA ARG A 12 0.29 -14.53 13.79
C ARG A 12 1.61 -14.01 13.24
N ARG A 13 2.54 -14.91 12.91
CA ARG A 13 3.78 -14.55 12.23
C ARG A 13 3.31 -13.98 10.90
N ASP A 14 3.20 -12.66 10.81
CA ASP A 14 3.22 -12.00 9.53
C ASP A 14 4.44 -12.59 8.80
N PRO A 15 4.26 -13.16 7.60
CA PRO A 15 5.40 -13.62 6.83
C PRO A 15 6.39 -12.45 6.77
N PRO A 16 7.71 -12.70 6.88
CA PRO A 16 8.69 -11.63 6.74
C PRO A 16 8.32 -10.89 5.47
N ARG A 17 7.90 -9.63 5.59
CA ARG A 17 7.68 -8.75 4.44
C ARG A 17 9.02 -8.79 3.74
N LEU A 18 9.11 -9.58 2.68
CA LEU A 18 10.27 -9.60 1.82
C LEU A 18 10.41 -8.13 1.44
N ALA A 19 11.46 -7.49 1.95
CA ALA A 19 11.80 -6.13 1.58
C ALA A 19 12.32 -6.26 0.15
N ILE A 20 11.40 -6.45 -0.79
CA ILE A 20 11.69 -6.45 -2.21
C ILE A 20 12.25 -5.05 -2.45
N PRO A 21 13.51 -4.93 -2.91
CA PRO A 21 14.08 -3.63 -3.21
C PRO A 21 13.23 -3.03 -4.33
N VAL A 22 12.42 -2.05 -3.96
CA VAL A 22 11.60 -1.29 -4.90
C VAL A 22 12.46 -0.22 -5.54
N THR A 23 12.30 -0.05 -6.84
CA THR A 23 12.91 1.08 -7.56
C THR A 23 12.29 2.39 -7.09
N GLU A 24 12.98 3.51 -7.29
CA GLU A 24 12.47 4.84 -6.93
C GLU A 24 11.10 5.14 -7.59
N ALA A 25 10.89 4.61 -8.81
CA ALA A 25 9.62 4.76 -9.50
C ALA A 25 8.48 3.95 -8.86
N GLU A 26 8.77 2.74 -8.37
CA GLU A 26 7.80 1.94 -7.62
C GLU A 26 7.47 2.58 -6.26
N GLU A 27 8.46 3.16 -5.58
CA GLU A 27 8.25 3.93 -4.35
C GLU A 27 7.35 5.14 -4.62
N ALA A 28 7.57 5.86 -5.73
CA ALA A 28 6.73 6.97 -6.15
C ALA A 28 5.29 6.54 -6.42
N VAL A 29 5.06 5.37 -7.04
CA VAL A 29 3.71 4.80 -7.21
C VAL A 29 3.08 4.45 -5.86
N LEU A 30 3.83 3.83 -4.95
CA LEU A 30 3.33 3.46 -3.63
C LEU A 30 2.96 4.68 -2.79
N ALA A 31 3.77 5.74 -2.83
CA ALA A 31 3.42 7.04 -2.26
C ALA A 31 2.18 7.64 -2.93
N ALA A 32 2.14 7.59 -4.27
CA ALA A 32 1.02 8.06 -5.07
C ALA A 32 -0.31 7.36 -4.69
N LEU A 33 -0.27 6.08 -4.37
CA LEU A 33 -1.43 5.31 -3.91
C LEU A 33 -1.76 5.58 -2.45
N ARG A 34 -0.76 5.70 -1.56
CA ARG A 34 -0.97 5.92 -0.13
C ARG A 34 -1.62 7.25 0.20
N GLU A 35 -1.28 8.33 -0.53
CA GLU A 35 -1.91 9.63 -0.29
C GLU A 35 -3.17 9.86 -1.15
N LEU A 36 -3.53 8.92 -2.03
CA LEU A 36 -4.74 9.03 -2.83
C LEU A 36 -5.95 8.65 -1.97
N HIS A 37 -6.70 9.66 -1.52
CA HIS A 37 -7.93 9.46 -0.77
C HIS A 37 -9.13 9.24 -1.70
N PHE A 38 -9.26 10.05 -2.76
CA PHE A 38 -10.32 9.94 -3.77
C PHE A 38 -9.79 10.34 -5.16
N GLY A 39 -9.90 9.44 -6.12
CA GLY A 39 -9.45 9.67 -7.49
C GLY A 39 -8.89 8.42 -8.15
N SER A 40 -7.96 8.61 -9.10
CA SER A 40 -7.28 7.55 -9.84
C SER A 40 -5.78 7.83 -9.96
N VAL A 41 -4.96 6.77 -9.90
CA VAL A 41 -3.55 6.81 -10.32
C VAL A 41 -3.45 5.98 -11.59
N GLU A 42 -2.92 6.58 -12.66
CA GLU A 42 -2.55 5.90 -13.89
C GLU A 42 -1.02 5.72 -13.91
N VAL A 43 -0.57 4.50 -14.17
CA VAL A 43 0.85 4.15 -14.25
C VAL A 43 1.11 3.56 -15.63
N VAL A 44 2.00 4.19 -16.39
CA VAL A 44 2.41 3.71 -17.71
C VAL A 44 3.75 3.02 -17.59
N VAL A 45 3.80 1.76 -18.06
CA VAL A 45 5.00 0.92 -18.05
C VAL A 45 5.45 0.65 -19.47
N HIS A 46 6.72 0.92 -19.76
CA HIS A 46 7.37 0.56 -21.02
C HIS A 46 8.62 -0.26 -20.73
N SER A 47 8.72 -1.43 -21.36
CA SER A 47 9.92 -2.29 -21.30
C SER A 47 10.40 -2.54 -19.86
N ASP A 48 9.50 -2.99 -18.98
CA ASP A 48 9.74 -3.29 -17.55
C ASP A 48 9.97 -2.06 -16.64
N ARG A 49 9.86 -0.83 -17.16
CA ARG A 49 10.07 0.40 -16.37
C ARG A 49 8.84 1.29 -16.34
N ILE A 50 8.54 1.83 -15.17
CA ILE A 50 7.53 2.89 -15.01
C ILE A 50 8.08 4.17 -15.64
N VAL A 51 7.39 4.69 -16.64
CA VAL A 51 7.80 5.90 -17.37
C VAL A 51 6.93 7.11 -17.05
N GLN A 52 5.72 6.88 -16.55
CA GLN A 52 4.79 7.95 -16.24
C GLN A 52 3.87 7.53 -15.09
N ILE A 53 3.66 8.47 -14.17
CA ILE A 53 2.69 8.35 -13.10
C ILE A 53 1.81 9.59 -13.17
N THR A 54 0.52 9.40 -13.46
CA THR A 54 -0.47 10.47 -13.51
C THR A 54 -1.45 10.29 -12.35
N ARG A 55 -1.51 11.27 -11.45
CA ARG A 55 -2.45 11.26 -10.33
C ARG A 55 -3.59 12.23 -10.64
N SER A 56 -4.82 11.72 -10.68
CA SER A 56 -6.02 12.52 -10.83
C SER A 56 -6.83 12.43 -9.55
N GLN A 57 -6.86 13.51 -8.78
CA GLN A 57 -7.66 13.59 -7.56
C GLN A 57 -8.97 14.31 -7.88
N LYS A 58 -10.10 13.70 -7.52
CA LYS A 58 -11.38 14.38 -7.60
C LYS A 58 -11.59 15.07 -6.26
N LEU A 59 -11.11 16.31 -6.13
CA LEU A 59 -11.43 17.14 -4.98
C LEU A 59 -12.95 17.29 -4.92
N ARG A 60 -13.59 16.66 -3.93
CA ARG A 60 -14.82 17.23 -3.38
C ARG A 60 -14.39 18.46 -2.62
N VAL A 61 -14.51 19.62 -3.26
CA VAL A 61 -14.63 20.89 -2.55
C VAL A 61 -15.90 20.79 -1.71
N ASP A 62 -15.77 20.34 -0.46
CA ASP A 62 -16.85 20.44 0.51
C ASP A 62 -17.05 21.93 0.75
N GLY A 63 -18.13 22.46 0.19
CA GLY A 63 -18.53 23.84 0.37
C GLY A 63 -18.93 24.06 1.83
N ARG A 64 -18.01 24.63 2.60
CA ARG A 64 -18.31 25.31 3.86
C ARG A 64 -17.89 26.76 3.78
#